data_AF-A0A413UJJ8-F1
#
_entry.id   AF-A0A413UJJ8-F1
#
_cell.length_a   1.000
_cell.length_b   1.000
_cell.length_c   1.000
_cell.angle_alpha   90.00
_cell.angle_beta   90.00
_cell.angle_gamma   90.00
#
_symmetry.space_group_name_H-M   'P 1'
#
loop_
_entity.id
_entity.type
_entity.pdbx_description
1 polymer ?
#
loop_
_entity_poly.entity_id
_entity_poly.type
_entity_poly.pdbx_seq_one_letter_code
_entity_poly.pdbx_strand_id
1 'polypeptide(L)'
;MEKQGRQRDAEREQLAKSKSLVKNKLVVAAIALVCAVALVTGGYFTYSAYTANGFLKSVAATGTAQSLFASDLLTGYMSAPSNDDLDRAQRSVTVYPSSGQCSFTFSIYNYLLSNSNFCNDKNVTYTLTVEGHGLDGATWSYEPQPGSSVTLPENQPTKHDYTVTFPEDKLGHTYFVIRATVVSGDSPGTELTCLAAKVVPSKKAEVKTAAVEGALVDETDENTFADYAACNYRVTVTGAPTSVTLKWGEHVEIDPFFPINHSATVDTATRTATFTMEPGSMIVNFYRVDGKTPDDWKKLGISVTKTPQTRTTETQ
;
A
#
# COMPACT_ATOMS: atom_id res chain seq x y z
N MET A 1 -4.14 -71.65 1.57
CA MET A 1 -3.84 -70.51 0.68
C MET A 1 -4.49 -69.19 1.12
N GLU A 2 -5.50 -69.16 2.00
CA GLU A 2 -6.16 -67.90 2.43
C GLU A 2 -5.32 -66.98 3.33
N LYS A 3 -4.41 -67.50 4.17
CA LYS A 3 -3.64 -66.67 5.11
C LYS A 3 -2.64 -65.71 4.44
N GLN A 4 -2.12 -66.05 3.25
CA GLN A 4 -1.16 -65.22 2.51
C GLN A 4 -1.81 -64.11 1.65
N GLY A 5 -3.14 -64.15 1.45
CA GLY A 5 -3.89 -63.08 0.77
C GLY A 5 -4.10 -61.88 1.70
N ARG A 6 -4.69 -62.13 2.88
CA ARG A 6 -4.98 -61.06 3.87
C ARG A 6 -3.75 -60.33 4.37
N GLN A 7 -2.60 -61.00 4.44
CA GLN A 7 -1.36 -60.40 4.92
C GLN A 7 -0.76 -59.39 3.91
N ARG A 8 -0.90 -59.67 2.60
CA ARG A 8 -0.46 -58.75 1.54
C ARG A 8 -1.38 -57.54 1.37
N ASP A 9 -2.68 -57.71 1.61
CA ASP A 9 -3.63 -56.60 1.54
C ASP A 9 -3.45 -55.64 2.73
N ALA A 10 -3.18 -56.16 3.93
CA ALA A 10 -2.85 -55.35 5.10
C ALA A 10 -1.55 -54.54 4.95
N GLU A 11 -0.52 -55.13 4.34
CA GLU A 11 0.75 -54.43 4.04
C GLU A 11 0.58 -53.32 2.99
N ARG A 12 -0.26 -53.54 1.97
CA ARG A 12 -0.59 -52.51 0.97
C ARG A 12 -1.39 -51.36 1.56
N GLU A 13 -2.32 -51.65 2.46
CA GLU A 13 -3.11 -50.63 3.15
C GLU A 13 -2.25 -49.80 4.13
N GLN A 14 -1.33 -50.44 4.86
CA GLN A 14 -0.36 -49.72 5.71
C GLN A 14 0.61 -48.86 4.89
N LEU A 15 1.09 -49.35 3.75
CA LEU A 15 1.98 -48.58 2.86
C LEU A 15 1.26 -47.39 2.23
N ALA A 16 -0.03 -47.53 1.88
CA ALA A 16 -0.85 -46.44 1.37
C ALA A 16 -1.12 -45.38 2.44
N LYS A 17 -1.42 -45.80 3.68
CA LYS A 17 -1.58 -44.92 4.84
C LYS A 17 -0.28 -44.18 5.18
N SER A 18 0.88 -44.86 5.16
CA SER A 18 2.16 -44.20 5.46
C SER A 18 2.56 -43.19 4.37
N LYS A 19 2.34 -43.52 3.09
CA LYS A 19 2.56 -42.59 1.98
C LYS A 19 1.63 -41.39 2.03
N SER A 20 0.35 -41.55 2.38
CA SER A 20 -0.58 -40.42 2.51
C SER A 20 -0.21 -39.54 3.71
N LEU A 21 0.23 -40.14 4.82
CA LEU A 21 0.68 -39.40 6.01
C LEU A 21 1.95 -38.59 5.75
N VAL A 22 2.92 -39.16 5.02
CA VAL A 22 4.15 -38.47 4.61
C VAL A 22 3.84 -37.35 3.61
N LYS A 23 2.93 -37.59 2.65
CA LYS A 23 2.47 -36.58 1.69
C LYS A 23 1.77 -35.42 2.40
N ASN A 24 0.92 -35.70 3.39
CA ASN A 24 0.26 -34.67 4.20
C ASN A 24 1.26 -33.86 5.05
N LYS A 25 2.28 -34.49 5.64
CA LYS A 25 3.33 -33.78 6.38
C LYS A 25 4.17 -32.85 5.49
N LEU A 26 4.49 -33.27 4.27
CA LEU A 26 5.20 -32.45 3.28
C LEU A 26 4.36 -31.25 2.81
N VAL A 27 3.05 -31.46 2.59
CA VAL A 27 2.13 -30.38 2.22
C VAL A 27 2.01 -29.35 3.35
N VAL A 28 1.89 -29.79 4.61
CA VAL A 28 1.84 -28.88 5.77
C VAL A 28 3.15 -28.09 5.94
N ALA A 29 4.31 -28.72 5.73
CA ALA A 29 5.60 -28.03 5.79
C ALA A 29 5.74 -26.97 4.67
N ALA A 30 5.27 -27.27 3.47
CA ALA A 30 5.28 -26.32 2.36
C ALA A 30 4.36 -25.12 2.63
N ILE A 31 3.15 -25.35 3.17
CA ILE A 31 2.22 -24.28 3.55
C ILE A 31 2.81 -23.41 4.66
N ALA A 32 3.42 -24.02 5.69
CA ALA A 32 4.06 -23.28 6.77
C ALA A 32 5.21 -22.39 6.28
N LEU A 33 6.02 -22.89 5.33
CA LEU A 33 7.08 -22.12 4.70
C LEU A 33 6.53 -20.92 3.90
N VAL A 34 5.46 -21.13 3.12
CA VAL A 34 4.79 -20.07 2.36
C VAL A 34 4.19 -19.03 3.31
N CYS A 35 3.56 -19.44 4.41
CA CYS A 35 3.07 -18.53 5.44
C CYS A 35 4.18 -17.75 6.13
N ALA A 36 5.32 -18.38 6.42
CA ALA A 36 6.48 -17.70 7.01
C ALA A 36 7.07 -16.65 6.05
N VAL A 37 7.22 -16.98 4.76
CA VAL A 37 7.66 -16.02 3.74
C VAL A 37 6.65 -14.88 3.62
N ALA A 38 5.35 -15.17 3.56
CA ALA A 38 4.29 -14.16 3.49
C ALA A 38 4.28 -13.22 4.70
N LEU A 39 4.49 -13.73 5.92
CA LEU A 39 4.60 -12.93 7.14
C LEU A 39 5.86 -12.06 7.17
N VAL A 40 6.99 -12.56 6.68
CA VAL A 40 8.22 -11.77 6.56
C VAL A 40 8.00 -10.64 5.55
N THR A 41 7.51 -10.91 4.34
CA THR A 41 7.20 -9.86 3.36
C THR A 41 6.13 -8.88 3.87
N GLY A 42 5.06 -9.36 4.53
CA GLY A 42 3.99 -8.53 5.06
C GLY A 42 4.41 -7.64 6.23
N GLY A 43 5.34 -8.10 7.07
CA GLY A 43 5.93 -7.31 8.16
C GLY A 43 6.72 -6.10 7.66
N TYR A 44 7.49 -6.26 6.58
CA TYR A 44 8.20 -5.14 5.94
C TYR A 44 7.23 -4.08 5.38
N PHE A 45 6.16 -4.49 4.70
CA PHE A 45 5.17 -3.54 4.17
C PHE A 45 4.40 -2.80 5.27
N THR A 46 4.05 -3.49 6.37
CA THR A 46 3.23 -2.90 7.44
C THR A 46 4.02 -1.93 8.33
N TYR A 47 5.31 -2.20 8.59
CA TYR A 47 6.15 -1.31 9.40
C TYR A 47 6.36 0.07 8.73
N SER A 48 6.45 0.10 7.40
CA SER A 48 6.69 1.34 6.64
C SER A 48 5.47 2.26 6.49
N ALA A 49 4.25 1.73 6.63
CA ALA A 49 3.02 2.51 6.59
C ALA A 49 2.77 3.26 7.91
N TYR A 50 3.24 2.73 9.04
CA TYR A 50 3.06 3.35 10.36
C TYR A 50 3.97 4.58 10.57
N THR A 51 5.08 4.69 9.83
CA THR A 51 6.03 5.81 9.87
C THR A 51 5.84 6.83 8.74
N ALA A 52 4.93 6.58 7.80
CA ALA A 52 4.62 7.49 6.69
C ALA A 52 3.67 8.65 7.09
N ASN A 53 3.08 8.60 8.29
CA ASN A 53 2.23 9.68 8.78
C ASN A 53 3.02 10.68 9.63
N GLY A 54 3.39 11.78 8.97
CA GLY A 54 3.41 13.08 9.62
C GLY A 54 4.72 13.84 9.50
N PHE A 55 4.90 14.59 8.41
CA PHE A 55 5.82 15.73 8.42
C PHE A 55 5.22 16.96 7.76
N LEU A 56 4.25 17.55 8.46
CA LEU A 56 4.17 19.01 8.57
C LEU A 56 4.49 19.35 10.03
N LYS A 57 5.78 19.45 10.37
CA LYS A 57 6.19 20.08 11.62
C LYS A 57 7.01 21.30 11.27
N SER A 58 6.32 22.43 11.21
CA SER A 58 6.90 23.76 11.21
C SER A 58 7.87 23.89 12.38
N VAL A 59 9.13 24.26 12.09
CA VAL A 59 10.07 24.68 13.13
C VAL A 59 9.75 26.15 13.43
N ALA A 60 9.51 26.46 14.70
CA ALA A 60 9.22 27.80 15.16
C ALA A 60 10.44 28.71 14.96
N ALA A 61 10.25 29.83 14.28
CA ALA A 61 11.22 30.90 14.13
C ALA A 61 11.37 31.64 15.48
N THR A 62 12.55 31.59 16.08
CA THR A 62 12.96 32.37 17.25
C THR A 62 13.27 33.87 17.00
N GLY A 63 12.63 34.63 16.10
CA GLY A 63 12.64 36.11 16.12
C GLY A 63 13.94 36.94 15.88
N THR A 64 14.97 36.45 15.18
CA THR A 64 16.15 37.25 14.74
C THR A 64 16.63 36.64 13.43
N ALA A 65 16.56 37.30 12.26
CA ALA A 65 16.87 36.74 10.92
C ALA A 65 17.86 35.56 10.97
N GLN A 66 17.35 34.35 10.73
CA GLN A 66 17.50 33.26 11.69
C GLN A 66 17.95 31.94 11.10
N SER A 67 19.26 31.72 10.91
CA SER A 67 19.84 30.40 10.62
C SER A 67 18.92 29.42 9.87
N LEU A 68 18.35 29.85 8.75
CA LEU A 68 17.53 29.05 7.87
C LEU A 68 18.50 28.22 7.04
N PHE A 69 18.99 27.15 7.62
CA PHE A 69 19.61 26.05 6.90
C PHE A 69 18.70 24.85 7.12
N ALA A 70 17.87 24.54 6.12
CA ALA A 70 16.74 23.65 6.30
C ALA A 70 16.56 22.68 5.14
N SER A 71 15.74 21.67 5.37
CA SER A 71 15.35 20.66 4.39
C SER A 71 13.91 20.22 4.61
N ASP A 72 13.27 19.76 3.54
CA ASP A 72 11.95 19.13 3.58
C ASP A 72 11.99 17.70 4.17
N LEU A 73 13.17 17.06 4.16
CA LEU A 73 13.36 15.68 4.60
C LEU A 73 14.37 15.55 5.74
N LEU A 74 15.41 16.38 5.79
CA LEU A 74 16.52 16.25 6.74
C LEU A 74 16.28 17.01 8.05
N THR A 75 16.89 16.53 9.15
CA THR A 75 16.81 17.16 10.49
C THR A 75 18.07 17.95 10.79
N GLY A 76 17.95 19.14 11.38
CA GLY A 76 19.10 19.96 11.80
C GLY A 76 19.73 19.48 13.09
N TYR A 77 21.06 19.44 13.13
CA TYR A 77 21.84 19.06 14.30
C TYR A 77 22.95 20.09 14.62
N MET A 78 23.08 20.41 15.91
CA MET A 78 24.15 21.27 16.46
C MET A 78 25.49 20.53 16.65
N SER A 79 25.52 19.21 16.41
CA SER A 79 26.73 18.39 16.34
C SER A 79 26.50 17.23 15.39
N ALA A 80 27.56 16.60 14.86
CA ALA A 80 27.41 15.47 13.95
C ALA A 80 26.62 14.33 14.63
N PRO A 81 25.47 13.89 14.08
CA PRO A 81 24.62 12.92 14.74
C PRO A 81 25.25 11.53 14.70
N SER A 82 25.11 10.82 15.81
CA SER A 82 25.44 9.40 15.95
C SER A 82 24.48 8.52 15.14
N ASN A 83 24.79 7.24 14.99
CA ASN A 83 23.87 6.29 14.34
C ASN A 83 22.55 6.17 15.13
N ASP A 84 22.61 6.21 16.46
CA ASP A 84 21.42 6.18 17.31
C ASP A 84 20.53 7.43 17.09
N ASP A 85 21.15 8.61 16.87
CA ASP A 85 20.42 9.83 16.53
C ASP A 85 19.71 9.73 15.18
N LEU A 86 20.36 9.10 14.20
CA LEU A 86 19.80 8.91 12.87
C LEU A 86 18.68 7.86 12.87
N ASP A 87 18.82 6.80 13.66
CA ASP A 87 17.78 5.79 13.83
C ASP A 87 16.53 6.38 14.51
N ARG A 88 16.72 7.28 15.50
CA ARG A 88 15.61 8.03 16.11
C ARG A 88 14.96 9.03 15.17
N ALA A 89 15.73 9.62 14.25
CA ALA A 89 15.25 10.61 13.29
C ALA A 89 14.91 10.00 11.91
N GLN A 90 14.69 8.68 11.85
CA GLN A 90 14.37 7.98 10.62
C GLN A 90 13.13 8.57 9.93
N ARG A 91 13.24 8.78 8.61
CA ARG A 91 12.17 9.30 7.76
C ARG A 91 11.74 8.25 6.75
N SER A 92 10.44 8.02 6.64
CA SER A 92 9.91 7.18 5.57
C SER A 92 9.45 8.04 4.40
N VAL A 93 9.86 7.68 3.18
CA VAL A 93 9.44 8.36 1.96
C VAL A 93 8.68 7.39 1.08
N THR A 94 7.50 7.80 0.62
CA THR A 94 6.72 7.00 -0.33
C THR A 94 7.29 7.20 -1.73
N VAL A 95 7.70 6.10 -2.39
CA VAL A 95 8.21 6.13 -3.76
C VAL A 95 7.22 5.52 -4.74
N TYR A 96 7.27 6.00 -5.98
CA TYR A 96 6.44 5.54 -7.09
C TYR A 96 7.35 4.83 -8.09
N PRO A 97 7.33 3.49 -8.13
CA PRO A 97 8.15 2.78 -9.10
C PRO A 97 7.75 3.13 -10.52
N SER A 98 8.74 3.36 -11.37
CA SER A 98 8.57 3.62 -12.79
C SER A 98 9.67 2.89 -13.54
N SER A 99 9.31 2.04 -14.50
CA SER A 99 10.26 1.32 -15.36
C SER A 99 11.33 0.50 -14.59
N GLY A 100 10.96 -0.11 -13.45
CA GLY A 100 11.87 -0.90 -12.62
C GLY A 100 12.83 -0.08 -11.75
N GLN A 101 12.64 1.23 -11.67
CA GLN A 101 13.38 2.13 -10.78
C GLN A 101 12.44 2.83 -9.81
N CYS A 102 12.99 3.21 -8.67
CA CYS A 102 12.36 4.04 -7.66
C CYS A 102 13.20 5.31 -7.47
N SER A 103 12.53 6.43 -7.21
CA SER A 103 13.21 7.66 -6.86
C SER A 103 12.46 8.43 -5.78
N PHE A 104 13.22 9.23 -5.03
CA PHE A 104 12.68 10.25 -4.14
C PHE A 104 13.55 11.50 -4.19
N THR A 105 12.95 12.63 -3.86
CA THR A 105 13.62 13.92 -3.82
C THR A 105 13.75 14.44 -2.39
N PHE A 106 14.83 15.14 -2.11
CA PHE A 106 14.96 15.98 -0.94
C PHE A 106 15.54 17.34 -1.35
N SER A 107 15.15 18.37 -0.63
CA SER A 107 15.55 19.75 -0.91
C SER A 107 16.38 20.29 0.24
N ILE A 108 17.38 21.12 -0.07
CA ILE A 108 18.12 21.92 0.91
C ILE A 108 17.98 23.39 0.53
N TYR A 109 17.59 24.24 1.48
CA TYR A 109 17.25 25.63 1.19
C TYR A 109 17.54 26.58 2.35
N ASN A 110 17.58 27.88 2.04
CA ASN A 110 17.89 28.95 2.99
C ASN A 110 16.76 29.95 3.27
N TYR A 111 15.51 29.57 2.99
CA TYR A 111 14.36 30.46 3.16
C TYR A 111 13.14 29.72 3.72
N LEU A 112 12.17 30.47 4.24
CA LEU A 112 10.89 29.90 4.64
C LEU A 112 10.08 29.49 3.40
N LEU A 113 9.82 28.20 3.20
CA LEU A 113 9.13 27.70 1.99
C LEU A 113 7.78 28.40 1.71
N SER A 114 7.07 28.85 2.74
CA SER A 114 5.81 29.59 2.60
C SER A 114 5.98 31.07 2.24
N ASN A 115 7.19 31.64 2.40
CA ASN A 115 7.49 33.04 2.11
C ASN A 115 9.00 33.26 1.87
N SER A 116 9.39 33.36 0.61
CA SER A 116 10.78 33.54 0.16
C SER A 116 11.40 34.90 0.52
N ASN A 117 10.62 35.86 1.01
CA ASN A 117 11.17 37.13 1.52
C ASN A 117 11.92 36.94 2.84
N PHE A 118 11.73 35.81 3.52
CA PHE A 118 12.46 35.44 4.72
C PHE A 118 13.51 34.39 4.36
N CYS A 119 14.73 34.85 4.09
CA CYS A 119 15.90 34.02 3.83
C CYS A 119 17.06 34.39 4.77
N ASN A 120 18.13 33.60 4.76
CA ASN A 120 19.32 33.92 5.52
C ASN A 120 19.91 35.26 5.12
N ASP A 121 20.34 36.02 6.11
CA ASP A 121 21.10 37.27 5.95
C ASP A 121 22.61 37.04 5.83
N LYS A 122 23.05 35.78 5.89
CA LYS A 122 24.43 35.30 5.78
C LYS A 122 24.53 34.03 4.94
N ASN A 123 25.68 33.83 4.32
CA ASN A 123 25.96 32.62 3.55
C ASN A 123 25.91 31.38 4.44
N VAL A 124 25.46 30.27 3.86
CA VAL A 124 25.61 28.94 4.43
C VAL A 124 26.18 28.01 3.37
N THR A 125 27.32 27.42 3.66
CA THR A 125 28.05 26.51 2.77
C THR A 125 28.04 25.11 3.35
N TYR A 126 27.74 24.09 2.53
CA TYR A 126 27.70 22.70 2.98
C TYR A 126 28.33 21.74 1.98
N THR A 127 28.81 20.60 2.47
CA THR A 127 29.16 19.42 1.66
C THR A 127 28.05 18.39 1.77
N LEU A 128 27.65 17.79 0.63
CA LEU A 128 26.61 16.77 0.60
C LEU A 128 27.22 15.36 0.50
N THR A 129 26.72 14.45 1.32
CA THR A 129 27.02 13.03 1.25
C THR A 129 25.71 12.24 1.28
N VAL A 130 25.58 11.29 0.35
CA VAL A 130 24.46 10.36 0.28
C VAL A 130 25.05 8.96 0.26
N GLU A 131 24.67 8.12 1.21
CA GLU A 131 25.13 6.74 1.35
C GLU A 131 23.95 5.79 1.22
N GLY A 132 23.99 4.90 0.24
CA GLY A 132 22.99 3.85 0.04
C GLY A 132 23.38 2.54 0.72
N HIS A 133 22.46 1.95 1.48
CA HIS A 133 22.65 0.70 2.22
C HIS A 133 21.57 -0.31 1.86
N GLY A 134 21.88 -1.60 1.90
CA GLY A 134 20.91 -2.66 1.54
C GLY A 134 20.66 -2.79 0.04
N LEU A 135 21.62 -2.34 -0.78
CA LEU A 135 21.54 -2.33 -2.24
C LEU A 135 22.23 -3.54 -2.90
N ASP A 136 22.95 -4.37 -2.14
CA ASP A 136 23.63 -5.61 -2.60
C ASP A 136 24.48 -5.43 -3.88
N GLY A 137 25.16 -4.30 -4.01
CA GLY A 137 25.98 -3.98 -5.19
C GLY A 137 25.18 -3.51 -6.42
N ALA A 138 23.86 -3.34 -6.29
CA ALA A 138 23.04 -2.80 -7.36
C ALA A 138 23.40 -1.33 -7.67
N THR A 139 23.30 -0.96 -8.94
CA THR A 139 23.56 0.40 -9.40
C THR A 139 22.47 1.35 -8.90
N TRP A 140 22.89 2.43 -8.27
CA TRP A 140 22.03 3.52 -7.80
C TRP A 140 22.77 4.85 -8.00
N SER A 141 22.06 5.96 -7.96
CA SER A 141 22.64 7.29 -8.10
C SER A 141 21.89 8.32 -7.26
N TYR A 142 22.50 9.48 -7.09
CA TYR A 142 21.78 10.68 -6.70
C TYR A 142 22.25 11.85 -7.57
N GLU A 143 21.34 12.74 -7.94
CA GLU A 143 21.65 13.88 -8.80
C GLU A 143 20.99 15.17 -8.29
N PRO A 144 21.67 16.32 -8.41
CA PRO A 144 23.05 16.48 -8.87
C PRO A 144 24.06 15.96 -7.84
N GLN A 145 25.25 15.53 -8.30
CA GLN A 145 26.40 15.23 -7.44
C GLN A 145 27.32 16.44 -7.37
N PRO A 146 27.26 17.24 -6.30
CA PRO A 146 28.17 18.36 -6.17
C PRO A 146 29.60 17.83 -5.95
N GLY A 147 30.52 18.17 -6.85
CA GLY A 147 31.93 17.79 -6.73
C GLY A 147 32.72 18.57 -5.66
N SER A 148 32.08 19.57 -5.05
CA SER A 148 32.63 20.44 -4.01
C SER A 148 31.51 20.91 -3.07
N SER A 149 31.84 21.77 -2.11
CA SER A 149 30.83 22.46 -1.29
C SER A 149 29.85 23.26 -2.13
N VAL A 150 28.61 23.36 -1.65
CA VAL A 150 27.50 24.14 -2.21
C VAL A 150 27.21 25.31 -1.28
N THR A 151 27.06 26.51 -1.83
CA THR A 151 26.77 27.72 -1.05
C THR A 151 25.35 28.19 -1.31
N LEU A 152 24.58 28.35 -0.24
CA LEU A 152 23.33 29.08 -0.22
C LEU A 152 23.64 30.56 0.06
N PRO A 153 23.46 31.46 -0.92
CA PRO A 153 23.88 32.86 -0.81
C PRO A 153 23.05 33.65 0.21
N GLU A 154 23.68 34.62 0.85
CA GLU A 154 23.04 35.59 1.72
C GLU A 154 22.02 36.44 0.96
N ASN A 155 20.93 36.80 1.64
CA ASN A 155 19.85 37.65 1.15
C ASN A 155 19.22 37.18 -0.17
N GLN A 156 19.37 35.90 -0.51
CA GLN A 156 18.91 35.30 -1.74
C GLN A 156 18.22 33.96 -1.45
N PRO A 157 16.88 33.88 -1.59
CA PRO A 157 16.16 32.62 -1.37
C PRO A 157 16.56 31.60 -2.42
N THR A 158 17.22 30.54 -1.98
CA THR A 158 17.82 29.50 -2.80
C THR A 158 17.38 28.12 -2.31
N LYS A 159 17.04 27.24 -3.25
CA LYS A 159 16.66 25.84 -3.04
C LYS A 159 17.45 24.97 -4.00
N HIS A 160 18.01 23.89 -3.48
CA HIS A 160 18.65 22.85 -4.27
C HIS A 160 17.92 21.53 -4.06
N ASP A 161 17.48 20.93 -5.16
CA ASP A 161 16.75 19.68 -5.18
C ASP A 161 17.69 18.55 -5.59
N TYR A 162 17.65 17.47 -4.82
CA TYR A 162 18.46 16.27 -5.03
C TYR A 162 17.53 15.07 -5.19
N THR A 163 17.75 14.28 -6.22
CA THR A 163 16.97 13.08 -6.53
C THR A 163 17.83 11.86 -6.32
N VAL A 164 17.43 10.96 -5.44
CA VAL A 164 18.04 9.63 -5.29
C VAL A 164 17.27 8.66 -6.18
N THR A 165 17.97 7.85 -6.98
CA THR A 165 17.39 6.84 -7.86
C THR A 165 18.03 5.48 -7.58
N PHE A 166 17.20 4.45 -7.42
CA PHE A 166 17.64 3.09 -7.11
C PHE A 166 16.69 2.05 -7.71
N PRO A 167 17.10 0.77 -7.83
CA PRO A 167 16.27 -0.26 -8.43
C PRO A 167 15.03 -0.61 -7.59
N GLU A 168 13.90 -0.89 -8.25
CA GLU A 168 12.63 -1.22 -7.59
C GLU A 168 12.71 -2.50 -6.75
N ASP A 169 13.49 -3.50 -7.17
CA ASP A 169 13.68 -4.77 -6.45
C ASP A 169 14.39 -4.60 -5.10
N LYS A 170 15.00 -3.43 -4.84
CA LYS A 170 15.62 -3.08 -3.55
C LYS A 170 14.66 -2.34 -2.61
N LEU A 171 13.46 -2.02 -3.06
CA LEU A 171 12.45 -1.35 -2.25
C LEU A 171 12.06 -2.21 -1.04
N GLY A 172 12.03 -1.63 0.16
CA GLY A 172 11.78 -2.34 1.41
C GLY A 172 13.02 -2.99 2.05
N HIS A 173 14.14 -3.05 1.33
CA HIS A 173 15.43 -3.56 1.83
C HIS A 173 16.50 -2.46 1.95
N THR A 174 16.37 -1.39 1.17
CA THR A 174 17.32 -0.29 1.14
C THR A 174 16.98 0.83 2.12
N TYR A 175 18.01 1.55 2.58
CA TYR A 175 17.87 2.87 3.20
C TYR A 175 19.03 3.77 2.79
N PHE A 176 18.86 5.08 2.96
CA PHE A 176 19.84 6.08 2.59
C PHE A 176 20.19 6.96 3.79
N VAL A 177 21.47 7.10 4.10
CA VAL A 177 21.94 8.10 5.07
C VAL A 177 22.38 9.33 4.30
N ILE A 178 21.68 10.44 4.55
CA ILE A 178 21.93 11.71 3.85
C ILE A 178 22.45 12.71 4.87
N ARG A 179 23.56 13.37 4.55
CA ARG A 179 24.21 14.38 5.38
C ARG A 179 24.59 15.59 4.53
N ALA A 180 24.11 16.77 4.92
CA ALA A 180 24.60 18.05 4.44
C ALA A 180 25.36 18.73 5.58
N THR A 181 26.69 18.58 5.57
CA THR A 181 27.58 19.04 6.63
C THR A 181 27.99 20.48 6.39
N VAL A 182 27.80 21.34 7.38
CA VAL A 182 28.12 22.77 7.30
C VAL A 182 29.64 22.97 7.32
N VAL A 183 30.12 23.81 6.41
CA VAL A 183 31.49 24.30 6.40
C VAL A 183 31.54 25.53 7.30
N SER A 184 31.91 25.33 8.57
CA SER A 184 31.77 26.33 9.63
C SER A 184 32.43 27.68 9.32
N GLY A 185 33.64 27.68 8.75
CA GLY A 185 34.36 28.91 8.38
C GLY A 185 33.65 29.76 7.32
N ASP A 186 32.83 29.13 6.48
CA ASP A 186 32.13 29.75 5.35
C ASP A 186 30.62 29.93 5.62
N SER A 187 30.19 29.67 6.86
CA SER A 187 28.77 29.62 7.23
C SER A 187 28.46 30.36 8.53
N PRO A 188 28.80 31.65 8.65
CA PRO A 188 28.52 32.44 9.85
C PRO A 188 27.02 32.61 10.13
N GLY A 189 26.17 32.27 9.16
CA GLY A 189 24.71 32.36 9.25
C GLY A 189 24.03 31.22 9.98
N THR A 190 24.74 30.18 10.41
CA THR A 190 24.10 29.02 11.06
C THR A 190 24.90 28.48 12.25
N GLU A 191 24.17 28.08 13.29
CA GLU A 191 24.72 27.32 14.42
C GLU A 191 24.68 25.81 14.18
N LEU A 192 23.95 25.37 13.14
CA LEU A 192 23.89 23.96 12.78
C LEU A 192 25.25 23.49 12.24
N THR A 193 25.60 22.26 12.58
CA THR A 193 26.78 21.58 12.04
C THR A 193 26.42 20.68 10.87
N CYS A 194 25.17 20.19 10.80
CA CYS A 194 24.67 19.48 9.63
C CYS A 194 23.14 19.39 9.61
N LEU A 195 22.61 19.15 8.41
CA LEU A 195 21.30 18.51 8.22
C LEU A 195 21.53 17.03 7.94
N ALA A 196 20.79 16.13 8.60
CA ALA A 196 20.92 14.70 8.34
C ALA A 196 19.62 13.93 8.57
N ALA A 197 19.49 12.79 7.90
CA ALA A 197 18.46 11.80 8.18
C ALA A 197 18.85 10.40 7.67
N LYS A 198 18.30 9.37 8.31
CA LYS A 198 18.17 8.03 7.73
C LYS A 198 16.83 7.96 7.00
N VAL A 199 16.85 7.83 5.68
CA VAL A 199 15.67 7.79 4.82
C VAL A 199 15.40 6.35 4.40
N VAL A 200 14.20 5.86 4.70
CA VAL A 200 13.74 4.51 4.34
C VAL A 200 12.64 4.65 3.29
N PRO A 201 12.93 4.35 2.01
CA PRO A 201 11.91 4.33 0.97
C PRO A 201 10.91 3.21 1.19
N SER A 202 9.63 3.51 1.00
CA SER A 202 8.55 2.54 1.07
C SER A 202 7.66 2.62 -0.16
N LYS A 203 7.19 1.45 -0.63
CA LYS A 203 6.18 1.41 -1.69
C LYS A 203 4.89 1.98 -1.10
N LYS A 204 4.25 2.91 -1.82
CA LYS A 204 2.86 3.25 -1.53
C LYS A 204 2.07 1.95 -1.50
N ALA A 205 1.20 1.76 -0.50
CA ALA A 205 0.20 0.71 -0.61
C ALA A 205 -0.53 0.91 -1.94
N GLU A 206 -0.40 -0.04 -2.87
CA GLU A 206 -1.29 -0.08 -4.02
C GLU A 206 -2.69 -0.12 -3.43
N VAL A 207 -3.44 0.98 -3.60
CA VAL A 207 -4.88 0.93 -3.41
C VAL A 207 -5.34 -0.07 -4.46
N LYS A 208 -5.54 -1.32 -4.03
CA LYS A 208 -6.10 -2.36 -4.91
C LYS A 208 -7.30 -1.72 -5.59
N THR A 209 -7.25 -1.60 -6.92
CA THR A 209 -8.37 -1.10 -7.71
C THR A 209 -9.61 -1.82 -7.22
N ALA A 210 -10.65 -1.07 -6.86
CA ALA A 210 -11.76 -1.66 -6.15
C ALA A 210 -12.34 -2.85 -6.93
N ALA A 211 -12.31 -4.02 -6.29
CA ALA A 211 -12.86 -5.26 -6.80
C ALA A 211 -14.24 -5.47 -6.20
N VAL A 212 -15.15 -5.99 -7.03
CA VAL A 212 -16.51 -6.32 -6.64
C VAL A 212 -16.68 -7.82 -6.87
N GLU A 213 -16.93 -8.55 -5.80
CA GLU A 213 -17.20 -9.98 -5.82
C GLU A 213 -18.60 -10.24 -5.30
N GLY A 214 -19.23 -11.32 -5.75
CA GLY A 214 -20.46 -11.77 -5.15
C GLY A 214 -20.62 -13.28 -5.17
N ALA A 215 -21.34 -13.78 -4.17
CA ALA A 215 -21.55 -15.19 -3.95
C ALA A 215 -22.90 -15.44 -3.30
N LEU A 216 -23.56 -16.54 -3.68
CA LEU A 216 -24.69 -17.08 -2.94
C LEU A 216 -24.18 -17.64 -1.61
N VAL A 217 -24.81 -17.23 -0.51
CA VAL A 217 -24.39 -17.64 0.84
C VAL A 217 -25.01 -18.97 1.25
N ASP A 218 -26.21 -19.24 0.77
CA ASP A 218 -26.99 -20.42 1.15
C ASP A 218 -26.78 -21.61 0.19
N GLU A 219 -26.03 -21.42 -0.90
CA GLU A 219 -25.68 -22.48 -1.85
C GLU A 219 -24.65 -23.43 -1.24
N THR A 220 -24.92 -24.73 -1.32
CA THR A 220 -24.00 -25.80 -0.94
C THR A 220 -24.04 -26.90 -1.99
N ASP A 221 -23.05 -27.78 -2.02
CA ASP A 221 -23.00 -28.89 -2.99
C ASP A 221 -24.15 -29.92 -2.81
N GLU A 222 -24.91 -29.83 -1.71
CA GLU A 222 -25.91 -30.82 -1.29
C GLU A 222 -27.36 -30.31 -1.41
N ASN A 223 -27.58 -29.04 -1.77
CA ASN A 223 -28.91 -28.43 -1.77
C ASN A 223 -29.34 -27.84 -3.13
N THR A 224 -30.65 -27.64 -3.28
CA THR A 224 -31.23 -26.93 -4.43
C THR A 224 -32.07 -25.77 -3.94
N PHE A 225 -32.18 -24.71 -4.73
CA PHE A 225 -33.02 -23.57 -4.36
C PHE A 225 -34.52 -23.92 -4.28
N ALA A 226 -34.95 -25.06 -4.84
CA ALA A 226 -36.35 -25.49 -4.77
C ALA A 226 -36.87 -25.61 -3.33
N ASP A 227 -35.96 -25.90 -2.39
CA ASP A 227 -36.26 -26.03 -0.96
C ASP A 227 -36.37 -24.68 -0.22
N TYR A 228 -36.02 -23.58 -0.89
CA TYR A 228 -35.92 -22.26 -0.28
C TYR A 228 -36.99 -21.30 -0.81
N ALA A 229 -37.56 -20.49 0.09
CA ALA A 229 -38.43 -19.38 -0.25
C ALA A 229 -37.65 -18.07 -0.47
N ALA A 230 -36.41 -18.00 0.00
CA ALA A 230 -35.53 -16.85 -0.12
C ALA A 230 -34.06 -17.29 -0.03
N CYS A 231 -33.16 -16.44 -0.53
CA CYS A 231 -31.72 -16.61 -0.37
C CYS A 231 -30.99 -15.30 -0.09
N ASN A 232 -29.80 -15.43 0.46
CA ASN A 232 -28.84 -14.40 0.74
C ASN A 232 -27.74 -14.39 -0.34
N TYR A 233 -27.54 -13.24 -0.96
CA TYR A 233 -26.42 -12.99 -1.87
C TYR A 233 -25.45 -12.01 -1.21
N ARG A 234 -24.20 -12.41 -1.01
CA ARG A 234 -23.16 -11.53 -0.47
C ARG A 234 -22.53 -10.74 -1.60
N VAL A 235 -22.48 -9.42 -1.43
CA VAL A 235 -21.67 -8.51 -2.25
C VAL A 235 -20.48 -8.06 -1.41
N THR A 236 -19.28 -8.16 -1.97
CA THR A 236 -18.04 -7.72 -1.30
C THR A 236 -17.33 -6.70 -2.18
N VAL A 237 -17.04 -5.54 -1.60
CA VAL A 237 -16.23 -4.48 -2.22
C VAL A 237 -14.93 -4.37 -1.46
N THR A 238 -13.81 -4.26 -2.17
CA THR A 238 -12.49 -4.05 -1.56
C THR A 238 -11.84 -2.78 -2.10
N GLY A 239 -10.83 -2.26 -1.40
CA GLY A 239 -9.95 -1.19 -1.90
C GLY A 239 -10.49 0.23 -1.73
N ALA A 240 -11.66 0.55 -2.30
CA ALA A 240 -12.26 1.89 -2.25
C ALA A 240 -13.79 1.87 -2.47
N PRO A 241 -14.52 2.90 -2.03
CA PRO A 241 -15.94 3.05 -2.35
C PRO A 241 -16.21 2.95 -3.85
N THR A 242 -17.19 2.12 -4.23
CA THR A 242 -17.42 1.72 -5.62
C THR A 242 -18.89 1.66 -5.95
N SER A 243 -19.24 2.12 -7.16
CA SER A 243 -20.56 1.88 -7.74
C SER A 243 -20.67 0.43 -8.21
N VAL A 244 -21.66 -0.26 -7.68
CA VAL A 244 -21.96 -1.66 -7.92
C VAL A 244 -23.23 -1.76 -8.76
N THR A 245 -23.24 -2.68 -9.73
CA THR A 245 -24.43 -3.10 -10.46
C THR A 245 -24.74 -4.56 -10.11
N LEU A 246 -25.88 -4.79 -9.49
CA LEU A 246 -26.44 -6.11 -9.19
C LEU A 246 -27.53 -6.43 -10.22
N LYS A 247 -27.55 -7.68 -10.69
CA LYS A 247 -28.57 -8.21 -11.60
C LYS A 247 -29.15 -9.49 -11.05
N TRP A 248 -30.40 -9.80 -11.38
CA TRP A 248 -31.06 -11.07 -11.06
C TRP A 248 -31.96 -11.55 -12.20
N GLY A 249 -32.28 -12.84 -12.18
CA GLY A 249 -33.16 -13.52 -13.13
C GLY A 249 -34.63 -13.54 -12.68
N GLU A 250 -35.49 -14.16 -13.48
CA GLU A 250 -36.95 -14.06 -13.29
C GLU A 250 -37.54 -14.90 -12.15
N HIS A 251 -36.72 -15.74 -11.53
CA HIS A 251 -37.15 -16.69 -10.50
C HIS A 251 -37.15 -16.09 -9.10
N VAL A 252 -36.56 -14.91 -8.94
CA VAL A 252 -36.45 -14.20 -7.66
C VAL A 252 -36.72 -12.72 -7.85
N GLU A 253 -37.09 -12.06 -6.75
CA GLU A 253 -37.13 -10.60 -6.67
C GLU A 253 -36.31 -10.12 -5.48
N ILE A 254 -35.64 -8.98 -5.66
CA ILE A 254 -34.87 -8.32 -4.61
C ILE A 254 -35.81 -7.85 -3.49
N ASP A 255 -35.30 -7.81 -2.25
CA ASP A 255 -36.02 -7.26 -1.12
C ASP A 255 -36.65 -5.88 -1.43
N PRO A 256 -37.98 -5.72 -1.32
CA PRO A 256 -38.66 -4.46 -1.59
C PRO A 256 -38.13 -3.26 -0.79
N PHE A 257 -37.51 -3.51 0.38
CA PHE A 257 -36.93 -2.45 1.22
C PHE A 257 -35.47 -2.13 0.88
N PHE A 258 -34.84 -2.88 -0.02
CA PHE A 258 -33.45 -2.68 -0.43
C PHE A 258 -33.14 -1.24 -0.92
N PRO A 259 -33.97 -0.59 -1.77
CA PRO A 259 -33.75 0.79 -2.22
C PRO A 259 -33.70 1.78 -1.04
N ILE A 260 -34.57 1.58 -0.05
CA ILE A 260 -34.72 2.46 1.10
C ILE A 260 -33.52 2.31 2.04
N ASN A 261 -33.14 1.06 2.32
CA ASN A 261 -32.09 0.75 3.29
C ASN A 261 -30.67 1.08 2.78
N HIS A 262 -30.46 1.06 1.47
CA HIS A 262 -29.12 1.16 0.87
C HIS A 262 -28.97 2.32 -0.12
N SER A 263 -29.95 3.23 -0.17
CA SER A 263 -29.97 4.34 -1.14
C SER A 263 -29.72 3.87 -2.58
N ALA A 264 -30.30 2.71 -2.93
CA ALA A 264 -30.07 2.02 -4.20
C ALA A 264 -31.12 2.43 -5.23
N THR A 265 -30.72 2.53 -6.50
CA THR A 265 -31.65 2.67 -7.63
C THR A 265 -31.99 1.27 -8.15
N VAL A 266 -33.25 0.86 -8.04
CA VAL A 266 -33.75 -0.45 -8.47
C VAL A 266 -34.69 -0.29 -9.65
N ASP A 267 -34.45 -1.08 -10.70
CA ASP A 267 -35.34 -1.24 -11.84
C ASP A 267 -35.77 -2.70 -11.92
N THR A 268 -37.02 -2.96 -11.54
CA THR A 268 -37.62 -4.30 -11.53
C THR A 268 -37.97 -4.80 -12.93
N ALA A 269 -38.14 -3.91 -13.92
CA ALA A 269 -38.40 -4.30 -15.31
C ALA A 269 -37.14 -4.88 -15.96
N THR A 270 -35.99 -4.28 -15.70
CA THR A 270 -34.68 -4.78 -16.18
C THR A 270 -33.99 -5.72 -15.18
N ARG A 271 -34.54 -5.87 -13.97
CA ARG A 271 -33.97 -6.65 -12.84
C ARG A 271 -32.55 -6.25 -12.51
N THR A 272 -32.36 -4.94 -12.34
CA THR A 272 -31.08 -4.33 -12.01
C THR A 272 -31.19 -3.46 -10.77
N ALA A 273 -30.12 -3.43 -9.97
CA ALA A 273 -29.96 -2.51 -8.85
C ALA A 273 -28.58 -1.87 -8.93
N THR A 274 -28.51 -0.56 -8.74
CA THR A 274 -27.25 0.19 -8.68
C THR A 274 -27.14 0.94 -7.37
N PHE A 275 -25.98 0.85 -6.72
CA PHE A 275 -25.71 1.49 -5.44
C PHE A 275 -24.22 1.71 -5.25
N THR A 276 -23.86 2.65 -4.38
CA THR A 276 -22.46 2.86 -3.98
C THR A 276 -22.21 2.13 -2.67
N MET A 277 -21.12 1.39 -2.60
CA MET A 277 -20.76 0.61 -1.43
C MET A 277 -19.32 0.91 -1.02
N GLU A 278 -19.12 1.20 0.27
CA GLU A 278 -17.81 1.30 0.91
C GLU A 278 -17.14 -0.09 0.99
N PRO A 279 -15.79 -0.17 1.11
CA PRO A 279 -15.11 -1.44 1.29
C PRO A 279 -15.68 -2.23 2.47
N GLY A 280 -16.06 -3.49 2.22
CA GLY A 280 -16.79 -4.31 3.17
C GLY A 280 -17.60 -5.40 2.48
N SER A 281 -18.49 -6.05 3.24
CA SER A 281 -19.45 -7.02 2.72
C SER A 281 -20.86 -6.66 3.13
N MET A 282 -21.81 -6.85 2.21
CA MET A 282 -23.24 -6.62 2.42
C MET A 282 -24.02 -7.85 1.98
N ILE A 283 -25.07 -8.21 2.73
CA ILE A 283 -26.02 -9.25 2.32
C ILE A 283 -27.19 -8.59 1.62
N VAL A 284 -27.54 -9.11 0.45
CA VAL A 284 -28.75 -8.77 -0.30
C VAL A 284 -29.68 -9.96 -0.26
N ASN A 285 -30.91 -9.72 0.19
CA ASN A 285 -31.95 -10.74 0.24
C ASN A 285 -32.73 -10.78 -1.07
N PHE A 286 -32.98 -11.99 -1.54
CA PHE A 286 -33.81 -12.29 -2.70
C PHE A 286 -34.91 -13.27 -2.31
N TYR A 287 -36.13 -13.02 -2.76
CA TYR A 287 -37.30 -13.83 -2.48
C TYR A 287 -37.76 -14.56 -3.74
N ARG A 288 -38.15 -15.82 -3.60
CA ARG A 288 -38.66 -16.61 -4.72
C ARG A 288 -39.95 -16.03 -5.28
N VAL A 289 -40.07 -15.97 -6.59
CA VAL A 289 -41.30 -15.59 -7.26
C VAL A 289 -42.28 -16.77 -7.26
N ASP A 290 -43.52 -16.51 -6.85
CA ASP A 290 -44.57 -17.53 -6.82
C ASP A 290 -44.77 -18.20 -8.18
N GLY A 291 -44.83 -19.54 -8.18
CA GLY A 291 -45.01 -20.33 -9.39
C GLY A 291 -43.79 -20.44 -10.30
N LYS A 292 -42.64 -19.83 -9.94
CA LYS A 292 -41.39 -19.87 -10.71
C LYS A 292 -40.26 -20.56 -9.94
N THR A 293 -40.48 -21.76 -9.41
CA THR A 293 -39.45 -22.52 -8.69
C THR A 293 -38.35 -23.03 -9.64
N PRO A 294 -37.09 -22.58 -9.52
CA PRO A 294 -35.98 -23.13 -10.27
C PRO A 294 -35.48 -24.43 -9.61
N ASP A 295 -34.92 -25.30 -10.43
CA ASP A 295 -34.27 -26.57 -10.05
C ASP A 295 -32.78 -26.39 -9.68
N ASP A 296 -32.20 -25.20 -9.92
CA ASP A 296 -30.77 -24.93 -9.74
C ASP A 296 -30.52 -23.45 -9.37
N TRP A 297 -29.49 -23.22 -8.54
CA TRP A 297 -29.08 -21.90 -8.06
C TRP A 297 -28.63 -20.95 -9.18
N LYS A 298 -28.02 -21.46 -10.27
CA LYS A 298 -27.56 -20.63 -11.40
C LYS A 298 -28.73 -20.03 -12.17
N LYS A 299 -29.91 -20.66 -12.14
CA LYS A 299 -31.12 -20.11 -12.79
C LYS A 299 -31.66 -18.87 -12.09
N LEU A 300 -31.22 -18.58 -10.87
CA LEU A 300 -31.54 -17.32 -10.19
C LEU A 300 -30.93 -16.12 -10.91
N GLY A 301 -29.89 -16.32 -11.74
CA GLY A 301 -29.28 -15.27 -12.56
C GLY A 301 -28.67 -14.12 -11.75
N ILE A 302 -28.41 -14.35 -10.45
CA ILE A 302 -27.88 -13.31 -9.56
C ILE A 302 -26.40 -13.12 -9.88
N SER A 303 -26.02 -11.90 -10.21
CA SER A 303 -24.63 -11.54 -10.49
C SER A 303 -24.36 -10.10 -10.11
N VAL A 304 -23.11 -9.82 -9.76
CA VAL A 304 -22.68 -8.48 -9.37
C VAL A 304 -21.45 -8.08 -10.16
N THR A 305 -21.41 -6.82 -10.57
CA THR A 305 -20.31 -6.25 -11.34
C THR A 305 -20.02 -4.83 -10.88
N LYS A 306 -18.79 -4.37 -11.15
CA LYS A 306 -18.44 -2.96 -11.01
C LYS A 306 -19.13 -2.17 -12.13
N THR A 307 -19.83 -1.10 -11.78
CA THR A 307 -20.39 -0.19 -12.77
C THR A 307 -19.25 0.49 -13.54
N PRO A 308 -19.20 0.42 -14.89
CA PRO A 308 -18.18 1.10 -15.66
C PRO A 308 -18.20 2.61 -15.36
N GLN A 309 -17.06 3.18 -14.93
CA GLN A 309 -16.92 4.62 -14.91
C GLN A 309 -16.85 5.11 -16.35
N THR A 310 -17.83 5.91 -16.77
CA THR A 310 -17.71 6.71 -17.99
C THR A 310 -16.54 7.65 -17.77
N ARG A 311 -15.41 7.37 -18.42
CA ARG A 311 -14.24 8.25 -18.40
C ARG A 311 -14.64 9.56 -19.07
N THR A 312 -14.96 10.58 -18.27
CA THR A 312 -15.04 11.95 -18.78
C THR A 312 -13.64 12.32 -19.19
N THR A 313 -13.40 12.39 -20.50
CA THR A 313 -12.18 12.90 -21.09
C THR A 313 -12.06 14.37 -20.68
N GLU A 314 -11.25 14.68 -19.67
CA GLU A 314 -10.83 16.07 -19.46
C GLU A 314 -9.94 16.45 -20.64
N THR A 315 -10.42 17.44 -21.38
CA THR A 315 -9.82 17.96 -22.59
C THR A 315 -8.87 19.08 -22.18
N GLN A 316 -7.64 19.00 -22.70
CA GLN A 316 -6.55 19.98 -22.80
C GLN A 316 -6.56 21.23 -21.91
#